data_AF-A0A7Y3KDG7-F1
#
_entry.id   AF-A0A7Y3KDG7-F1
#
_cell.length_a   1.000
_cell.length_b   1.000
_cell.length_c   1.000
_cell.angle_alpha   90.00
_cell.angle_beta   90.00
_cell.angle_gamma   90.00
#
_symmetry.space_group_name_H-M   'P 1'
#
loop_
_entity.id
_entity.type
_entity.pdbx_description
1 polymer ?
#
loop_
_entity_poly.entity_id
_entity_poly.type
_entity_poly.pdbx_seq_one_letter_code
_entity_poly.pdbx_strand_id
1 'polypeptide(L)'
;MGYLRSITRAAAVSLALGSSFFALPGTVFASTTPAPVLQAPPVVNGVVEISTAGQLEYVDQHQALEISPNSSLVYLSASIELMNNIDLNGYQWHPFGTAANLYRGQFNGQGYKISNFTIKGTSEGVGFFGVTYVGTHITNLGVEGSVTGNYDSVGLLVGSSSSTIKDCYSEGSVTGASYYDGGLVGSNGGSITDSYSTASVSGLNQVGGLVGLTQLAVSGDYATGSVTSTHSHDIGGLVGNYNMGSIYNSYYDQTTTGQKVGIGNPNFGGATPLSDTAMKLASSYTSTPSWDFTKTWGIDPSINNGYPYLRSMLNSYSSASNIAGTLPEVPLAGALPMIGIGTLGAIIFIRRQKINTRSFLR
;
A
#
# COMPACT_ATOMS: atom_id res chain seq x y z
N MET A 1 -2.85 -25.13 -69.13
CA MET A 1 -3.69 -25.42 -70.30
C MET A 1 -4.66 -26.54 -69.91
N GLY A 2 -5.95 -26.24 -69.83
CA GLY A 2 -6.98 -27.21 -69.44
C GLY A 2 -8.16 -26.54 -68.75
N TYR A 3 -8.98 -25.82 -69.53
CA TYR A 3 -10.20 -25.17 -69.07
C TYR A 3 -11.34 -26.16 -68.84
N LEU A 4 -12.14 -25.79 -67.85
CA LEU A 4 -13.40 -26.32 -67.34
C LEU A 4 -14.42 -26.87 -68.37
N ARG A 5 -15.18 -27.88 -67.93
CA ARG A 5 -16.52 -28.22 -68.42
C ARG A 5 -17.59 -27.72 -67.44
N SER A 6 -18.62 -27.07 -67.99
CA SER A 6 -19.86 -26.63 -67.36
C SER A 6 -20.76 -27.79 -66.94
N ILE A 7 -21.55 -27.65 -65.87
CA ILE A 7 -22.91 -28.24 -65.78
C ILE A 7 -23.88 -27.28 -65.05
N THR A 8 -25.10 -27.32 -65.56
CA THR A 8 -26.29 -26.45 -65.48
C THR A 8 -27.23 -26.62 -64.28
N ARG A 9 -27.95 -25.50 -64.00
CA ARG A 9 -29.38 -25.32 -63.61
C ARG A 9 -29.89 -25.77 -62.22
N ALA A 10 -30.49 -24.82 -61.49
CA ALA A 10 -31.92 -24.85 -61.10
C ALA A 10 -32.37 -23.46 -60.63
N ALA A 11 -33.60 -23.07 -61.01
CA ALA A 11 -34.25 -21.82 -60.64
C ALA A 11 -35.10 -21.98 -59.37
N ALA A 12 -35.16 -20.95 -58.54
CA ALA A 12 -36.26 -20.71 -57.61
C ALA A 12 -36.44 -19.20 -57.41
N VAL A 13 -37.60 -18.70 -57.82
CA VAL A 13 -38.07 -17.35 -57.50
C VAL A 13 -38.91 -17.46 -56.23
N SER A 14 -38.59 -16.68 -55.20
CA SER A 14 -39.51 -16.33 -54.14
C SER A 14 -39.23 -14.91 -53.67
N LEU A 15 -40.24 -14.07 -53.81
CA LEU A 15 -40.32 -12.70 -53.32
C LEU A 15 -40.52 -12.75 -51.80
N ALA A 16 -39.63 -12.11 -51.04
CA ALA A 16 -39.89 -11.70 -49.67
C ALA A 16 -39.37 -10.26 -49.48
N LEU A 17 -40.31 -9.35 -49.27
CA LEU A 17 -40.09 -7.98 -48.79
C LEU A 17 -39.73 -8.04 -47.30
N GLY A 18 -38.76 -7.22 -46.86
CA GLY A 18 -38.61 -6.92 -45.43
C GLY A 18 -37.20 -6.58 -44.97
N SER A 19 -36.85 -5.29 -45.04
CA SER A 19 -35.91 -4.58 -44.17
C SER A 19 -34.56 -5.25 -43.85
N SER A 20 -33.59 -5.06 -44.74
CA SER A 20 -32.16 -5.15 -44.37
C SER A 20 -31.75 -3.82 -43.72
N PHE A 21 -31.57 -3.83 -42.40
CA PHE A 21 -30.78 -2.81 -41.72
C PHE A 21 -29.35 -2.90 -42.29
N PHE A 22 -28.94 -1.91 -43.07
CA PHE A 22 -27.53 -1.67 -43.33
C PHE A 22 -26.89 -1.19 -42.02
N ALA A 23 -26.26 -2.09 -41.28
CA ALA A 23 -25.25 -1.69 -40.31
C ALA A 23 -24.05 -1.21 -41.13
N LEU A 24 -23.86 0.12 -41.21
CA LEU A 24 -22.58 0.69 -41.60
C LEU A 24 -21.50 0.08 -40.68
N PRO A 25 -20.31 -0.27 -41.19
CA PRO A 25 -19.21 -0.65 -40.32
C PRO A 25 -18.94 0.54 -39.41
N GLY A 26 -19.30 0.40 -38.13
CA GLY A 26 -18.96 1.36 -37.11
C GLY A 26 -17.46 1.55 -37.14
N THR A 27 -17.02 2.77 -37.44
CA THR A 27 -15.68 3.22 -37.14
C THR A 27 -15.46 2.98 -35.66
N VAL A 28 -14.72 1.92 -35.33
CA VAL A 28 -14.06 1.80 -34.04
C VAL A 28 -13.08 2.97 -34.03
N PHE A 29 -13.49 4.09 -33.44
CA PHE A 29 -12.51 5.06 -32.97
C PHE A 29 -11.72 4.30 -31.92
N ALA A 30 -10.55 3.80 -32.31
CA ALA A 30 -9.51 3.53 -31.35
C ALA A 30 -9.41 4.82 -30.53
N SER A 31 -9.80 4.75 -29.27
CA SER A 31 -9.45 5.76 -28.29
C SER A 31 -7.94 5.72 -28.22
N THR A 32 -7.29 6.45 -29.13
CA THR A 32 -5.89 6.79 -28.99
C THR A 32 -5.88 7.88 -27.94
N THR A 33 -6.03 7.48 -26.67
CA THR A 33 -5.52 8.29 -25.57
C THR A 33 -4.11 8.66 -26.00
N PRO A 34 -3.80 9.95 -26.17
CA PRO A 34 -2.47 10.36 -26.59
C PRO A 34 -1.45 9.68 -25.67
N ALA A 35 -0.37 9.16 -26.24
CA ALA A 35 0.72 8.64 -25.44
C ALA A 35 1.05 9.69 -24.37
N PRO A 36 1.11 9.32 -23.09
CA PRO A 36 1.31 10.29 -22.04
C PRO A 36 2.58 11.09 -22.30
N VAL A 37 2.48 12.41 -22.23
CA VAL A 37 3.62 13.29 -22.45
C VAL A 37 4.57 13.13 -21.26
N LEU A 38 5.74 12.53 -21.51
CA LEU A 38 6.83 12.49 -20.53
C LEU A 38 7.36 13.91 -20.35
N GLN A 39 7.28 14.42 -19.13
CA GLN A 39 7.69 15.78 -18.81
C GLN A 39 8.50 15.76 -17.53
N ALA A 40 9.61 16.49 -17.52
CA ALA A 40 10.38 16.71 -16.29
C ALA A 40 9.50 17.34 -15.21
N PRO A 41 9.50 16.80 -13.97
CA PRO A 41 8.82 17.43 -12.85
C PRO A 41 9.42 18.80 -12.54
N PRO A 42 8.61 19.76 -12.05
CA PRO A 42 9.13 21.00 -11.51
C PRO A 42 10.01 20.75 -10.27
N VAL A 43 11.01 21.61 -10.09
CA VAL A 43 11.82 21.67 -8.87
C VAL A 43 11.50 22.95 -8.13
N VAL A 44 10.87 22.84 -6.97
CA VAL A 44 10.43 23.96 -6.14
C VAL A 44 11.24 23.94 -4.85
N ASN A 45 11.99 25.01 -4.57
CA ASN A 45 12.85 25.11 -3.38
C ASN A 45 13.81 23.92 -3.16
N GLY A 46 14.27 23.29 -4.26
CA GLY A 46 15.16 22.13 -4.21
C GLY A 46 14.47 20.78 -4.05
N VAL A 47 13.13 20.74 -4.04
CA VAL A 47 12.31 19.52 -4.00
C VAL A 47 11.74 19.25 -5.38
N VAL A 48 11.84 18.00 -5.84
CA VAL A 48 11.21 17.52 -7.07
C VAL A 48 9.75 17.19 -6.76
N GLU A 49 8.81 17.93 -7.34
CA GLU A 49 7.37 17.74 -7.11
C GLU A 49 6.74 16.90 -8.23
N ILE A 50 6.20 15.74 -7.87
CA ILE A 50 5.59 14.79 -8.82
C ILE A 50 4.07 14.81 -8.64
N SER A 51 3.37 15.23 -9.69
CA SER A 51 1.91 15.40 -9.69
C SER A 51 1.18 14.52 -10.71
N THR A 52 1.92 13.88 -11.62
CA THR A 52 1.37 13.08 -12.73
C THR A 52 2.22 11.84 -12.99
N ALA A 53 1.61 10.83 -13.61
CA ALA A 53 2.29 9.60 -14.01
C ALA A 53 3.41 9.86 -15.03
N GLY A 54 3.21 10.77 -15.98
CA GLY A 54 4.23 11.12 -16.98
C GLY A 54 5.48 11.78 -16.38
N GLN A 55 5.33 12.51 -15.26
CA GLN A 55 6.46 13.04 -14.50
C GLN A 55 7.22 11.95 -13.75
N LEU A 56 6.49 11.03 -13.11
CA LEU A 56 7.09 9.92 -12.40
C LEU A 56 7.85 8.98 -13.35
N GLU A 57 7.26 8.67 -14.50
CA GLU A 57 7.91 7.90 -15.57
C GLU A 57 9.13 8.64 -16.15
N TYR A 58 9.05 9.97 -16.32
CA TYR A 58 10.22 10.75 -16.73
C TYR A 58 11.39 10.57 -15.75
N VAL A 59 11.10 10.63 -14.45
CA VAL A 59 12.10 10.40 -13.39
C VAL A 59 12.68 8.98 -13.46
N ASP A 60 11.84 7.97 -13.69
CA ASP A 60 12.28 6.58 -13.86
C ASP A 60 13.26 6.43 -15.03
N GLN A 61 12.96 7.02 -16.19
CA GLN A 61 13.83 6.92 -17.36
C GLN A 61 15.13 7.73 -17.23
N HIS A 62 15.21 8.66 -16.26
CA HIS A 62 16.31 9.60 -16.12
C HIS A 62 16.94 9.60 -14.72
N GLN A 63 16.92 8.49 -13.98
CA GLN A 63 17.28 8.47 -12.55
C GLN A 63 18.67 9.10 -12.24
N ALA A 64 19.64 8.99 -13.17
CA ALA A 64 21.01 9.53 -13.05
C ALA A 64 21.23 10.91 -13.69
N LEU A 65 20.18 11.55 -14.22
CA LEU A 65 20.26 12.88 -14.83
C LEU A 65 20.32 13.98 -13.76
N GLU A 66 21.16 14.99 -13.97
CA GLU A 66 21.21 16.18 -13.11
C GLU A 66 19.88 16.94 -13.15
N ILE A 67 19.33 17.26 -11.97
CA ILE A 67 18.00 17.88 -11.85
C ILE A 67 17.99 19.36 -12.24
N SER A 68 19.17 20.01 -12.33
CA SER A 68 19.31 21.38 -12.82
C SER A 68 20.73 21.64 -13.34
N PRO A 69 20.93 22.57 -14.31
CA PRO A 69 22.21 22.78 -15.00
C PRO A 69 23.40 23.21 -14.11
N ASN A 70 23.18 23.47 -12.82
CA ASN A 70 24.19 23.92 -11.86
C ASN A 70 24.18 23.10 -10.55
N SER A 71 23.58 21.91 -10.57
CA SER A 71 23.50 21.02 -9.41
C SER A 71 24.08 19.67 -9.76
N SER A 72 24.95 19.13 -8.89
CA SER A 72 25.40 17.74 -8.99
C SER A 72 24.35 16.73 -8.49
N LEU A 73 23.17 17.20 -8.06
CA LEU A 73 22.09 16.33 -7.60
C LEU A 73 21.40 15.68 -8.79
N VAL A 74 21.27 14.37 -8.73
CA VAL A 74 20.49 13.54 -9.65
C VAL A 74 19.24 13.03 -8.95
N TYR A 75 18.25 12.55 -9.70
CA TYR A 75 16.99 12.05 -9.11
C TYR A 75 17.21 10.93 -8.08
N LEU A 76 18.23 10.08 -8.26
CA LEU A 76 18.62 9.06 -7.27
C LEU A 76 19.07 9.61 -5.91
N SER A 77 19.37 10.90 -5.82
CA SER A 77 19.81 11.60 -4.60
C SER A 77 18.90 12.77 -4.21
N ALA A 78 17.83 13.01 -4.97
CA ALA A 78 16.96 14.16 -4.80
C ALA A 78 15.97 13.96 -3.64
N SER A 79 15.47 15.07 -3.12
CA SER A 79 14.24 15.09 -2.32
C SER A 79 13.06 15.16 -3.27
N ILE A 80 12.16 14.18 -3.18
CA ILE A 80 11.01 13.98 -4.06
C ILE A 80 9.74 13.98 -3.20
N GLU A 81 8.76 14.77 -3.62
CA GLU A 81 7.43 14.83 -3.01
C GLU A 81 6.33 14.50 -4.01
N LEU A 82 5.38 13.67 -3.59
CA LEU A 82 4.14 13.50 -4.35
C LEU A 82 3.18 14.64 -4.05
N MET A 83 2.51 15.11 -5.09
CA MET A 83 1.50 16.17 -5.00
C MET A 83 0.09 15.66 -5.24
N ASN A 84 -0.05 14.41 -5.73
CA ASN A 84 -1.31 13.74 -6.02
C ASN A 84 -1.14 12.22 -5.95
N ASN A 85 -2.26 11.49 -5.94
CA ASN A 85 -2.26 10.07 -6.27
C ASN A 85 -1.81 9.87 -7.73
N ILE A 86 -0.91 8.93 -7.95
CA ILE A 86 -0.32 8.65 -9.26
C ILE A 86 -0.76 7.28 -9.75
N ASP A 87 -1.43 7.24 -10.90
CA ASP A 87 -1.82 5.99 -11.56
C ASP A 87 -0.83 5.63 -12.68
N LEU A 88 -0.09 4.55 -12.50
CA LEU A 88 0.91 4.04 -13.45
C LEU A 88 0.34 3.02 -14.46
N ASN A 89 -0.99 2.91 -14.59
CA ASN A 89 -1.58 2.06 -15.62
C ASN A 89 -1.08 2.44 -17.02
N GLY A 90 -0.50 1.46 -17.72
CA GLY A 90 0.06 1.64 -19.07
C GLY A 90 1.53 2.07 -19.10
N TYR A 91 2.16 2.28 -17.96
CA TYR A 91 3.59 2.57 -17.85
C TYR A 91 4.40 1.33 -17.48
N GLN A 92 5.67 1.29 -17.92
CA GLN A 92 6.61 0.23 -17.56
C GLN A 92 7.54 0.72 -16.48
N TRP A 93 7.25 0.37 -15.24
CA TRP A 93 8.06 0.81 -14.10
C TRP A 93 9.34 -0.02 -13.97
N HIS A 94 10.49 0.66 -13.94
CA HIS A 94 11.75 0.06 -13.52
C HIS A 94 12.00 0.37 -12.04
N PRO A 95 12.53 -0.57 -11.25
CA PRO A 95 12.85 -0.29 -9.85
C PRO A 95 13.72 0.97 -9.70
N PHE A 96 13.30 1.87 -8.82
CA PHE A 96 14.03 3.10 -8.55
C PHE A 96 15.23 2.79 -7.66
N GLY A 97 16.44 2.98 -8.18
CA GLY A 97 17.69 2.55 -7.55
C GLY A 97 18.02 1.07 -7.79
N THR A 98 19.29 0.82 -8.08
CA THR A 98 19.87 -0.51 -8.40
C THR A 98 21.06 -0.81 -7.50
N ALA A 99 21.56 -2.05 -7.49
CA ALA A 99 22.77 -2.43 -6.74
C ALA A 99 24.00 -1.62 -7.20
N ALA A 100 24.06 -1.26 -8.49
CA ALA A 100 25.09 -0.39 -9.02
C ALA A 100 24.86 1.09 -8.67
N ASN A 101 23.61 1.55 -8.69
CA ASN A 101 23.22 2.94 -8.48
C ASN A 101 22.12 3.03 -7.42
N LEU A 102 22.54 2.97 -6.15
CA LEU A 102 21.64 2.94 -5.00
C LEU A 102 20.79 4.22 -4.91
N TYR A 103 19.54 4.09 -4.49
CA TYR A 103 18.72 5.25 -4.14
C TYR A 103 19.15 5.85 -2.80
N ARG A 104 19.55 7.12 -2.82
CA ARG A 104 20.13 7.90 -1.70
C ARG A 104 19.28 9.10 -1.29
N GLY A 105 18.16 9.31 -1.98
CA GLY A 105 17.31 10.49 -1.84
C GLY A 105 16.36 10.45 -0.65
N GLN A 106 15.45 11.41 -0.63
CA GLN A 106 14.32 11.45 0.30
C GLN A 106 13.05 11.34 -0.53
N PHE A 107 12.17 10.39 -0.22
CA PHE A 107 10.90 10.24 -0.91
C PHE A 107 9.76 10.41 0.10
N ASN A 108 8.99 11.47 -0.04
CA ASN A 108 7.83 11.71 0.81
C ASN A 108 6.56 11.68 -0.05
N GLY A 109 5.71 10.69 0.18
CA GLY A 109 4.45 10.55 -0.54
C GLY A 109 3.39 11.59 -0.13
N GLN A 110 3.61 12.38 0.92
CA GLN A 110 2.67 13.41 1.41
C GLN A 110 1.25 12.87 1.66
N GLY A 111 1.14 11.59 1.98
CA GLY A 111 -0.13 10.91 2.19
C GLY A 111 -0.79 10.37 0.92
N TYR A 112 -0.16 10.52 -0.25
CA TYR A 112 -0.64 10.01 -1.53
C TYR A 112 -0.13 8.60 -1.83
N LYS A 113 -0.78 7.95 -2.80
CA LYS A 113 -0.39 6.63 -3.29
C LYS A 113 0.04 6.62 -4.74
N ILE A 114 0.85 5.61 -5.07
CA ILE A 114 1.20 5.23 -6.44
C ILE A 114 0.55 3.88 -6.72
N SER A 115 -0.27 3.79 -7.76
CA SER A 115 -1.09 2.60 -8.05
C SER A 115 -0.84 2.02 -9.45
N ASN A 116 -1.28 0.77 -9.63
CA ASN A 116 -1.32 0.05 -10.92
C ASN A 116 0.04 -0.17 -11.60
N PHE A 117 1.14 -0.14 -10.85
CA PHE A 117 2.44 -0.53 -11.40
C PHE A 117 2.58 -2.06 -11.41
N THR A 118 3.34 -2.57 -12.38
CA THR A 118 3.68 -3.98 -12.48
C THR A 118 5.17 -4.13 -12.76
N ILE A 119 5.85 -4.96 -11.98
CA ILE A 119 7.28 -5.30 -12.16
C ILE A 119 7.37 -6.79 -12.40
N LYS A 120 8.07 -7.21 -13.48
CA LYS A 120 8.30 -8.62 -13.82
C LYS A 120 9.75 -8.86 -14.19
N GLY A 121 10.40 -9.81 -13.52
CA GLY A 121 11.62 -10.44 -14.02
C GLY A 121 12.86 -9.55 -14.02
N THR A 122 13.19 -8.94 -12.89
CA THR A 122 14.45 -8.18 -12.72
C THR A 122 15.54 -9.04 -12.08
N SER A 123 16.81 -8.63 -12.26
CA SER A 123 18.02 -9.34 -11.80
C SER A 123 18.65 -8.75 -10.54
N GLU A 124 17.95 -7.87 -9.83
CA GLU A 124 18.41 -7.18 -8.62
C GLU A 124 17.22 -6.99 -7.65
N GLY A 125 17.41 -6.27 -6.53
CA GLY A 125 16.33 -6.00 -5.57
C GLY A 125 15.04 -5.58 -6.28
N VAL A 126 13.95 -6.33 -6.07
CA VAL A 126 12.72 -6.17 -6.83
C VAL A 126 11.69 -5.45 -5.96
N GLY A 127 11.30 -4.25 -6.36
CA GLY A 127 10.24 -3.46 -5.74
C GLY A 127 10.09 -2.12 -6.42
N PHE A 128 9.14 -1.30 -5.97
CA PHE A 128 9.00 0.06 -6.50
C PHE A 128 10.34 0.82 -6.41
N PHE A 129 11.00 0.72 -5.26
CA PHE A 129 12.43 0.97 -5.11
C PHE A 129 13.20 -0.35 -5.17
N GLY A 130 14.28 -0.42 -5.93
CA GLY A 130 15.07 -1.64 -6.05
C GLY A 130 16.00 -1.81 -4.85
N VAL A 131 17.02 -0.94 -4.76
CA VAL A 131 18.01 -0.95 -3.67
C VAL A 131 18.22 0.45 -3.11
N THR A 132 18.07 0.61 -1.79
CA THR A 132 18.27 1.90 -1.09
C THR A 132 19.54 1.92 -0.24
N TYR A 133 20.10 3.11 -0.05
CA TYR A 133 21.28 3.35 0.78
C TYR A 133 20.93 3.81 2.19
N VAL A 134 21.92 3.75 3.09
CA VAL A 134 21.81 4.34 4.43
C VAL A 134 21.64 5.86 4.34
N GLY A 135 20.70 6.41 5.12
CA GLY A 135 20.34 7.83 5.11
C GLY A 135 19.20 8.21 4.15
N THR A 136 18.74 7.26 3.32
CA THR A 136 17.50 7.39 2.55
C THR A 136 16.30 7.32 3.48
N HIS A 137 15.29 8.18 3.26
CA HIS A 137 13.99 8.07 3.94
C HIS A 137 12.87 7.93 2.91
N ILE A 138 11.98 6.97 3.14
CA ILE A 138 10.75 6.77 2.37
C ILE A 138 9.61 6.93 3.37
N THR A 139 8.77 7.94 3.17
CA THR A 139 7.77 8.35 4.17
C THR A 139 6.41 8.68 3.57
N ASN A 140 5.34 8.48 4.34
CA ASN A 140 3.97 8.88 3.99
C ASN A 140 3.53 8.44 2.59
N LEU A 141 3.86 7.20 2.22
CA LEU A 141 3.69 6.69 0.86
C LEU A 141 2.89 5.38 0.85
N GLY A 142 1.84 5.35 0.03
CA GLY A 142 1.11 4.14 -0.31
C GLY A 142 1.56 3.62 -1.67
N VAL A 143 1.74 2.31 -1.80
CA VAL A 143 1.99 1.66 -3.08
C VAL A 143 1.00 0.53 -3.33
N GLU A 144 0.45 0.49 -4.54
CA GLU A 144 -0.51 -0.52 -4.96
C GLU A 144 -0.07 -1.11 -6.30
N GLY A 145 0.30 -2.39 -6.33
CA GLY A 145 0.88 -2.97 -7.54
C GLY A 145 1.09 -4.47 -7.50
N SER A 146 1.73 -5.00 -8.54
CA SER A 146 2.07 -6.41 -8.65
C SER A 146 3.56 -6.58 -8.97
N VAL A 147 4.27 -7.31 -8.11
CA VAL A 147 5.71 -7.56 -8.27
C VAL A 147 5.96 -9.05 -8.41
N THR A 148 6.66 -9.45 -9.49
CA THR A 148 7.18 -10.80 -9.69
C THR A 148 8.69 -10.76 -9.85
N GLY A 149 9.41 -11.36 -8.91
CA GLY A 149 10.86 -11.32 -8.82
C GLY A 149 11.51 -12.69 -8.73
N ASN A 150 12.63 -12.87 -9.43
CA ASN A 150 13.47 -14.07 -9.34
C ASN A 150 14.77 -13.81 -8.57
N TYR A 151 14.95 -12.60 -8.04
CA TYR A 151 16.10 -12.21 -7.25
C TYR A 151 15.88 -12.51 -5.76
N ASP A 152 16.95 -12.45 -4.98
CA ASP A 152 16.96 -12.83 -3.57
C ASP A 152 16.07 -11.97 -2.68
N SER A 153 15.70 -10.75 -3.10
CA SER A 153 14.88 -9.85 -2.30
C SER A 153 13.77 -9.22 -3.13
N VAL A 154 12.53 -9.55 -2.77
CA VAL A 154 11.33 -9.07 -3.44
C VAL A 154 10.41 -8.43 -2.41
N GLY A 155 10.11 -7.15 -2.60
CA GLY A 155 9.15 -6.40 -1.80
C GLY A 155 8.33 -5.46 -2.68
N LEU A 156 7.09 -5.16 -2.28
CA LEU A 156 6.24 -4.31 -3.11
C LEU A 156 6.74 -2.85 -3.12
N LEU A 157 7.15 -2.34 -1.95
CA LEU A 157 7.74 -1.00 -1.82
C LEU A 157 9.25 -1.02 -2.08
N VAL A 158 10.01 -1.86 -1.38
CA VAL A 158 11.48 -1.93 -1.54
C VAL A 158 11.96 -3.37 -1.68
N GLY A 159 12.81 -3.65 -2.66
CA GLY A 159 13.50 -4.94 -2.76
C GLY A 159 14.49 -5.13 -1.61
N SER A 160 15.55 -4.32 -1.58
CA SER A 160 16.59 -4.34 -0.53
C SER A 160 16.79 -2.95 0.07
N SER A 161 16.46 -2.81 1.35
CA SER A 161 16.43 -1.53 2.06
C SER A 161 17.60 -1.39 3.04
N SER A 162 18.29 -0.25 3.00
CA SER A 162 19.06 0.28 4.14
C SER A 162 18.48 1.61 4.66
N SER A 163 17.24 1.89 4.26
CA SER A 163 16.54 3.16 4.47
C SER A 163 15.67 3.19 5.72
N THR A 164 15.29 4.39 6.15
CA THR A 164 14.19 4.58 7.11
C THR A 164 12.87 4.58 6.35
N ILE A 165 12.00 3.62 6.64
CA ILE A 165 10.66 3.52 6.07
C ILE A 165 9.67 3.84 7.18
N LYS A 166 8.81 4.84 6.96
CA LYS A 166 7.89 5.31 8.01
C LYS A 166 6.56 5.76 7.45
N ASP A 167 5.46 5.43 8.12
CA ASP A 167 4.12 5.87 7.70
C ASP A 167 3.81 5.43 6.25
N CYS A 168 4.22 4.21 5.89
CA CYS A 168 4.09 3.66 4.54
C CYS A 168 3.15 2.45 4.51
N TYR A 169 2.56 2.19 3.34
CA TYR A 169 1.83 0.94 3.14
C TYR A 169 1.94 0.36 1.75
N SER A 170 1.71 -0.96 1.66
CA SER A 170 1.59 -1.69 0.41
C SER A 170 0.29 -2.47 0.28
N GLU A 171 -0.23 -2.50 -0.94
CA GLU A 171 -1.40 -3.28 -1.37
C GLU A 171 -1.09 -3.99 -2.70
N GLY A 172 -1.69 -5.16 -2.92
CA GLY A 172 -1.56 -5.91 -4.17
C GLY A 172 -0.90 -7.28 -3.97
N SER A 173 0.10 -7.61 -4.80
CA SER A 173 0.70 -8.95 -4.79
C SER A 173 2.21 -8.98 -5.01
N VAL A 174 2.87 -9.84 -4.24
CA VAL A 174 4.29 -10.18 -4.36
C VAL A 174 4.40 -11.67 -4.70
N THR A 175 5.11 -11.99 -5.78
CA THR A 175 5.49 -13.35 -6.14
C THR A 175 7.00 -13.44 -6.26
N GLY A 176 7.63 -14.14 -5.31
CA GLY A 176 9.06 -14.35 -5.27
C GLY A 176 9.43 -15.80 -5.55
N ALA A 177 10.63 -16.00 -6.10
CA ALA A 177 11.15 -17.33 -6.43
C ALA A 177 12.49 -17.67 -5.75
N SER A 178 12.96 -16.84 -4.80
CA SER A 178 14.28 -16.99 -4.17
C SER A 178 14.22 -16.94 -2.62
N TYR A 179 14.90 -16.01 -1.96
CA TYR A 179 15.11 -16.07 -0.51
C TYR A 179 14.14 -15.20 0.31
N TYR A 180 14.12 -13.89 0.09
CA TYR A 180 13.50 -12.92 0.99
C TYR A 180 12.31 -12.22 0.32
N ASP A 181 11.11 -12.68 0.66
CA ASP A 181 9.87 -12.20 0.06
C ASP A 181 9.00 -11.53 1.13
N GLY A 182 8.74 -10.24 0.96
CA GLY A 182 7.96 -9.44 1.92
C GLY A 182 6.88 -8.61 1.26
N GLY A 183 5.73 -8.46 1.90
CA GLY A 183 4.63 -7.66 1.33
C GLY A 183 4.96 -6.17 1.20
N LEU A 184 5.83 -5.62 2.06
CA LEU A 184 6.34 -4.24 1.98
C LEU A 184 7.81 -4.22 1.53
N VAL A 185 8.68 -4.98 2.22
CA VAL A 185 10.13 -4.99 1.96
C VAL A 185 10.66 -6.41 1.86
N GLY A 186 11.47 -6.72 0.85
CA GLY A 186 12.12 -8.03 0.72
C GLY A 186 13.16 -8.25 1.82
N SER A 187 14.26 -7.49 1.76
CA SER A 187 15.34 -7.51 2.76
C SER A 187 15.52 -6.12 3.38
N ASN A 188 15.49 -6.04 4.71
CA ASN A 188 15.58 -4.80 5.45
C ASN A 188 16.79 -4.75 6.39
N GLY A 189 17.76 -3.90 6.06
CA GLY A 189 18.87 -3.45 6.90
C GLY A 189 18.69 -2.04 7.48
N GLY A 190 17.51 -1.43 7.35
CA GLY A 190 17.12 -0.14 7.95
C GLY A 190 16.00 -0.28 8.98
N SER A 191 15.34 0.81 9.36
CA SER A 191 14.19 0.77 10.28
C SER A 191 12.87 0.85 9.52
N ILE A 192 11.87 0.07 9.95
CA ILE A 192 10.49 0.19 9.48
C ILE A 192 9.63 0.56 10.69
N THR A 193 8.79 1.58 10.55
CA THR A 193 7.96 2.06 11.66
C THR A 193 6.62 2.56 11.19
N ASP A 194 5.57 2.28 11.98
CA ASP A 194 4.20 2.73 11.71
C ASP A 194 3.79 2.46 10.25
N SER A 195 4.04 1.24 9.76
CA SER A 195 3.82 0.87 8.37
C SER A 195 3.06 -0.44 8.25
N TYR A 196 2.45 -0.70 7.09
CA TYR A 196 1.66 -1.92 6.93
C TYR A 196 1.61 -2.51 5.54
N SER A 197 1.21 -3.77 5.46
CA SER A 197 1.02 -4.48 4.20
C SER A 197 -0.29 -5.27 4.21
N THR A 198 -1.13 -5.00 3.21
CA THR A 198 -2.30 -5.84 2.87
C THR A 198 -2.00 -6.75 1.68
N ALA A 199 -0.77 -6.69 1.15
CA ALA A 199 -0.37 -7.41 -0.05
C ALA A 199 -0.30 -8.93 0.18
N SER A 200 -0.84 -9.68 -0.77
CA SER A 200 -0.66 -11.13 -0.82
C SER A 200 0.79 -11.48 -1.19
N VAL A 201 1.40 -12.41 -0.47
CA VAL A 201 2.80 -12.83 -0.69
C VAL A 201 2.85 -14.32 -0.97
N SER A 202 3.39 -14.68 -2.13
CA SER A 202 3.75 -16.05 -2.50
C SER A 202 5.25 -16.11 -2.71
N GLY A 203 5.98 -16.72 -1.79
CA GLY A 203 7.43 -16.81 -1.84
C GLY A 203 7.96 -18.25 -1.83
N LEU A 204 9.28 -18.36 -1.69
CA LEU A 204 9.96 -19.66 -1.68
C LEU A 204 10.60 -20.01 -0.33
N ASN A 205 11.48 -19.17 0.24
CA ASN A 205 12.17 -19.51 1.50
C ASN A 205 11.69 -18.71 2.72
N GLN A 206 12.16 -17.48 2.90
CA GLN A 206 11.81 -16.61 4.02
C GLN A 206 10.72 -15.64 3.56
N VAL A 207 9.49 -15.94 3.97
CA VAL A 207 8.31 -15.21 3.49
C VAL A 207 7.61 -14.55 4.67
N GLY A 208 7.44 -13.23 4.59
CA GLY A 208 6.75 -12.43 5.61
C GLY A 208 5.64 -11.58 5.01
N GLY A 209 4.54 -11.42 5.75
CA GLY A 209 3.44 -10.56 5.32
C GLY A 209 3.83 -9.08 5.16
N LEU A 210 4.83 -8.61 5.94
CA LEU A 210 5.42 -7.27 5.84
C LEU A 210 6.85 -7.33 5.32
N VAL A 211 7.71 -8.14 5.94
CA VAL A 211 9.15 -8.19 5.62
C VAL A 211 9.65 -9.62 5.43
N GLY A 212 10.39 -9.90 4.36
CA GLY A 212 11.00 -11.22 4.16
C GLY A 212 12.11 -11.49 5.18
N LEU A 213 13.14 -10.64 5.19
CA LEU A 213 14.25 -10.67 6.15
C LEU A 213 14.46 -9.29 6.78
N THR A 214 14.68 -9.23 8.09
CA THR A 214 15.14 -7.99 8.74
C THR A 214 16.35 -8.16 9.66
N GLN A 215 17.23 -7.17 9.66
CA GLN A 215 18.42 -7.12 10.53
C GLN A 215 18.29 -6.07 11.64
N LEU A 216 17.34 -5.14 11.53
CA LEU A 216 17.13 -4.01 12.44
C LEU A 216 15.69 -3.93 12.93
N ALA A 217 15.30 -2.81 13.54
CA ALA A 217 14.01 -2.64 14.20
C ALA A 217 12.84 -2.57 13.21
N VAL A 218 11.77 -3.27 13.56
CA VAL A 218 10.43 -3.21 12.95
C VAL A 218 9.47 -2.95 14.11
N SER A 219 8.73 -1.84 14.07
CA SER A 219 7.93 -1.41 15.21
C SER A 219 6.68 -0.62 14.85
N GLY A 220 5.57 -0.96 15.50
CA GLY A 220 4.30 -0.27 15.22
C GLY A 220 3.69 -0.72 13.89
N ASP A 221 4.06 -1.89 13.39
CA ASP A 221 3.72 -2.31 12.03
C ASP A 221 2.68 -3.42 12.01
N TYR A 222 2.04 -3.66 10.86
CA TYR A 222 1.20 -4.84 10.72
C TYR A 222 1.08 -5.43 9.31
N ALA A 223 0.63 -6.68 9.25
CA ALA A 223 0.31 -7.37 8.00
C ALA A 223 -1.03 -8.11 8.05
N THR A 224 -1.76 -8.09 6.92
CA THR A 224 -3.04 -8.81 6.76
C THR A 224 -3.12 -9.61 5.47
N GLY A 225 -2.26 -9.39 4.49
CA GLY A 225 -2.30 -10.14 3.23
C GLY A 225 -1.93 -11.61 3.43
N SER A 226 -2.49 -12.50 2.59
CA SER A 226 -2.21 -13.94 2.66
C SER A 226 -0.73 -14.23 2.43
N VAL A 227 -0.13 -15.07 3.26
CA VAL A 227 1.27 -15.47 3.14
C VAL A 227 1.32 -16.95 2.78
N THR A 228 1.92 -17.26 1.65
CA THR A 228 2.08 -18.63 1.15
C THR A 228 3.51 -18.89 0.73
N SER A 229 3.97 -20.12 0.91
CA SER A 229 5.27 -20.57 0.44
C SER A 229 5.16 -21.95 -0.19
N THR A 230 5.97 -22.19 -1.21
CA THR A 230 6.10 -23.49 -1.87
C THR A 230 7.12 -24.41 -1.18
N HIS A 231 7.91 -23.88 -0.23
CA HIS A 231 8.78 -24.67 0.65
C HIS A 231 8.45 -24.37 2.12
N SER A 232 9.07 -25.12 3.04
CA SER A 232 8.78 -25.07 4.47
C SER A 232 9.87 -24.38 5.30
N HIS A 233 10.48 -23.31 4.77
CA HIS A 233 11.44 -22.48 5.51
C HIS A 233 10.71 -21.39 6.32
N ASP A 234 11.43 -20.49 6.97
CA ASP A 234 10.87 -19.51 7.93
C ASP A 234 9.74 -18.65 7.34
N ILE A 235 8.48 -19.06 7.58
CA ILE A 235 7.28 -18.33 7.13
C ILE A 235 6.61 -17.66 8.33
N GLY A 236 6.46 -16.33 8.28
CA GLY A 236 5.80 -15.57 9.34
C GLY A 236 4.68 -14.69 8.83
N GLY A 237 3.65 -14.50 9.65
CA GLY A 237 2.54 -13.60 9.35
C GLY A 237 2.97 -12.14 9.20
N LEU A 238 4.04 -11.73 9.88
CA LEU A 238 4.63 -10.39 9.77
C LEU A 238 6.03 -10.44 9.11
N VAL A 239 6.93 -11.24 9.66
CA VAL A 239 8.34 -11.31 9.24
C VAL A 239 8.73 -12.75 8.92
N GLY A 240 9.37 -13.01 7.79
CA GLY A 240 9.89 -14.34 7.46
C GLY A 240 11.00 -14.75 8.43
N ASN A 241 12.14 -14.06 8.37
CA ASN A 241 13.28 -14.29 9.25
C ASN A 241 13.81 -12.97 9.83
N TYR A 242 14.45 -13.03 11.00
CA TYR A 242 15.25 -11.92 11.49
C TYR A 242 16.56 -12.41 12.10
N ASN A 243 17.59 -11.56 12.09
CA ASN A 243 18.93 -11.92 12.55
C ASN A 243 19.35 -11.20 13.86
N MET A 244 19.28 -9.86 13.89
CA MET A 244 19.89 -9.06 14.97
C MET A 244 19.01 -7.90 15.49
N GLY A 245 17.79 -7.75 14.96
CA GLY A 245 16.88 -6.65 15.28
C GLY A 245 15.92 -6.94 16.42
N SER A 246 15.05 -5.97 16.69
CA SER A 246 13.91 -6.10 17.61
C SER A 246 12.61 -5.86 16.86
N ILE A 247 11.67 -6.81 16.97
CA ILE A 247 10.30 -6.62 16.52
C ILE A 247 9.45 -6.36 17.76
N TYR A 248 8.72 -5.25 17.80
CA TYR A 248 7.89 -4.91 18.95
C TYR A 248 6.72 -4.03 18.56
N ASN A 249 5.63 -4.09 19.33
CA ASN A 249 4.44 -3.30 19.06
C ASN A 249 3.88 -3.51 17.64
N SER A 250 4.11 -4.70 17.07
CA SER A 250 3.70 -5.04 15.70
C SER A 250 2.79 -6.26 15.71
N TYR A 251 1.89 -6.33 14.74
CA TYR A 251 0.74 -7.22 14.75
C TYR A 251 0.58 -7.93 13.41
N TYR A 252 -0.10 -9.07 13.40
CA TYR A 252 -0.52 -9.69 12.15
C TYR A 252 -1.88 -10.34 12.33
N ASP A 253 -2.65 -10.35 11.25
CA ASP A 253 -3.90 -11.07 11.22
C ASP A 253 -3.63 -12.56 10.97
N GLN A 254 -3.67 -13.36 12.02
CA GLN A 254 -3.40 -14.81 11.94
C GLN A 254 -4.42 -15.57 11.07
N THR A 255 -5.57 -14.95 10.77
CA THR A 255 -6.63 -15.56 9.97
C THR A 255 -6.38 -15.31 8.50
N THR A 256 -6.17 -14.06 8.11
CA THR A 256 -6.03 -13.69 6.69
C THR A 256 -4.62 -13.95 6.15
N THR A 257 -3.58 -13.80 6.98
CA THR A 257 -2.21 -14.22 6.61
C THR A 257 -2.10 -15.74 6.46
N GLY A 258 -2.96 -16.49 7.16
CA GLY A 258 -2.91 -17.96 7.23
C GLY A 258 -1.76 -18.49 8.10
N GLN A 259 -1.02 -17.61 8.80
CA GLN A 259 0.15 -17.98 9.59
C GLN A 259 -0.16 -18.05 11.08
N LYS A 260 0.36 -19.08 11.75
CA LYS A 260 0.22 -19.25 13.21
C LYS A 260 1.26 -18.48 14.00
N VAL A 261 2.39 -18.17 13.38
CA VAL A 261 3.50 -17.43 13.97
C VAL A 261 3.70 -16.12 13.21
N GLY A 262 4.01 -15.05 13.93
CA GLY A 262 4.29 -13.76 13.30
C GLY A 262 5.68 -13.69 12.70
N ILE A 263 6.59 -14.53 13.20
CA ILE A 263 7.98 -14.63 12.79
C ILE A 263 8.24 -16.09 12.45
N GLY A 264 8.75 -16.35 11.25
CA GLY A 264 8.98 -17.72 10.78
C GLY A 264 10.09 -18.45 11.53
N ASN A 265 11.13 -17.72 11.93
CA ASN A 265 12.18 -18.27 12.78
C ASN A 265 11.68 -18.45 14.22
N PRO A 266 11.70 -19.67 14.79
CA PRO A 266 11.08 -19.97 16.08
C PRO A 266 11.85 -19.47 17.31
N ASN A 267 13.09 -19.01 17.17
CA ASN A 267 13.93 -18.60 18.31
C ASN A 267 13.55 -17.22 18.90
N PHE A 268 12.43 -16.68 18.45
CA PHE A 268 12.40 -15.30 18.03
C PHE A 268 10.94 -14.83 18.03
N GLY A 269 10.65 -13.66 18.62
CA GLY A 269 9.30 -13.22 18.95
C GLY A 269 9.12 -11.70 18.83
N GLY A 270 7.90 -11.21 19.12
CA GLY A 270 7.60 -9.77 19.15
C GLY A 270 6.50 -9.30 18.19
N ALA A 271 6.10 -10.16 17.25
CA ALA A 271 4.90 -9.96 16.43
C ALA A 271 3.69 -10.61 17.11
N THR A 272 2.67 -9.81 17.42
CA THR A 272 1.50 -10.25 18.19
C THR A 272 0.38 -10.72 17.24
N PRO A 273 -0.12 -11.97 17.36
CA PRO A 273 -1.26 -12.41 16.58
C PRO A 273 -2.54 -11.72 17.06
N LEU A 274 -3.34 -11.26 16.10
CA LEU A 274 -4.74 -10.88 16.32
C LEU A 274 -5.61 -11.58 15.27
N SER A 275 -6.88 -11.80 15.58
CA SER A 275 -7.85 -12.24 14.58
C SER A 275 -8.32 -11.07 13.70
N ASP A 276 -8.94 -11.37 12.56
CA ASP A 276 -9.59 -10.38 11.69
C ASP A 276 -10.48 -9.40 12.46
N THR A 277 -11.32 -9.91 13.35
CA THR A 277 -12.20 -9.05 14.16
C THR A 277 -11.43 -8.24 15.19
N ALA A 278 -10.40 -8.80 15.81
CA ALA A 278 -9.63 -8.11 16.84
C ALA A 278 -8.78 -6.97 16.26
N MET A 279 -8.20 -7.17 15.06
CA MET A 279 -7.45 -6.12 14.36
C MET A 279 -8.31 -4.88 14.07
N LYS A 280 -9.62 -5.04 13.93
CA LYS A 280 -10.56 -3.93 13.63
C LYS A 280 -11.05 -3.20 14.89
N LEU A 281 -10.45 -3.47 16.05
CA LEU A 281 -10.81 -2.87 17.33
C LEU A 281 -9.58 -2.20 17.96
N ALA A 282 -9.63 -0.87 18.14
CA ALA A 282 -8.54 -0.10 18.75
C ALA A 282 -8.12 -0.64 20.13
N SER A 283 -9.06 -1.17 20.91
CA SER A 283 -8.81 -1.77 22.22
C SER A 283 -7.96 -3.04 22.21
N SER A 284 -7.77 -3.67 21.04
CA SER A 284 -6.95 -4.89 20.90
C SER A 284 -5.45 -4.60 20.90
N TYR A 285 -5.04 -3.35 20.69
CA TYR A 285 -3.64 -2.92 20.59
C TYR A 285 -3.10 -2.53 21.97
N THR A 286 -2.91 -3.54 22.82
CA THR A 286 -2.63 -3.38 24.27
C THR A 286 -1.15 -3.37 24.65
N SER A 287 -0.25 -3.34 23.66
CA SER A 287 1.20 -3.21 23.87
C SER A 287 1.55 -1.95 24.66
N THR A 288 2.77 -1.90 25.21
CA THR A 288 3.30 -0.69 25.86
C THR A 288 4.66 -0.33 25.25
N PRO A 289 4.79 0.86 24.61
CA PRO A 289 3.73 1.84 24.35
C PRO A 289 2.67 1.26 23.38
N SER A 290 1.41 1.63 23.60
CA SER A 290 0.30 1.23 22.72
C SER A 290 0.28 2.08 21.45
N TRP A 291 -0.45 1.64 20.44
CA TRP A 291 -0.70 2.45 19.26
C TRP A 291 -1.47 3.73 19.61
N ASP A 292 -1.06 4.85 19.03
CA ASP A 292 -1.75 6.13 19.18
C ASP A 292 -2.83 6.27 18.09
N PHE A 293 -4.06 5.90 18.44
CA PHE A 293 -5.24 6.06 17.56
C PHE A 293 -5.76 7.51 17.47
N THR A 294 -5.12 8.45 18.14
CA THR A 294 -5.45 9.88 18.08
C THR A 294 -4.56 10.65 17.11
N LYS A 295 -3.33 10.17 16.87
CA LYS A 295 -2.33 10.85 16.04
C LYS A 295 -1.84 10.04 14.83
N THR A 296 -1.44 8.80 15.05
CA THR A 296 -0.80 7.98 14.00
C THR A 296 -1.84 7.15 13.27
N TRP A 297 -2.63 6.39 14.02
CA TRP A 297 -3.56 5.41 13.48
C TRP A 297 -5.01 5.90 13.58
N GLY A 298 -5.85 5.47 12.65
CA GLY A 298 -7.31 5.58 12.72
C GLY A 298 -7.95 4.22 12.46
N ILE A 299 -9.18 3.99 12.93
CA ILE A 299 -9.99 2.81 12.58
C ILE A 299 -11.36 3.32 12.16
N ASP A 300 -11.78 2.96 10.96
CA ASP A 300 -13.10 3.28 10.41
C ASP A 300 -13.53 2.12 9.49
N PRO A 301 -14.70 1.50 9.68
CA PRO A 301 -15.19 0.41 8.83
C PRO A 301 -15.22 0.72 7.32
N SER A 302 -15.26 1.99 6.94
CA SER A 302 -15.28 2.46 5.55
C SER A 302 -13.90 2.67 4.93
N ILE A 303 -12.82 2.67 5.73
CA ILE A 303 -11.45 2.88 5.28
C ILE A 303 -10.64 1.61 5.55
N ASN A 304 -9.80 1.22 4.59
CA ASN A 304 -8.89 0.07 4.74
C ASN A 304 -9.59 -1.21 5.22
N ASN A 305 -10.83 -1.46 4.77
CA ASN A 305 -11.66 -2.58 5.18
C ASN A 305 -11.89 -2.72 6.71
N GLY A 306 -11.85 -1.58 7.42
CA GLY A 306 -12.01 -1.53 8.88
C GLY A 306 -10.75 -1.84 9.67
N TYR A 307 -9.64 -2.21 9.02
CA TYR A 307 -8.34 -2.30 9.68
C TYR A 307 -7.82 -0.91 10.04
N PRO A 308 -6.82 -0.80 10.93
CA PRO A 308 -6.16 0.46 11.18
C PRO A 308 -5.64 1.07 9.88
N TYR A 309 -5.78 2.37 9.71
CA TYR A 309 -5.16 3.11 8.61
C TYR A 309 -4.28 4.22 9.18
N LEU A 310 -3.27 4.62 8.41
CA LEU A 310 -2.42 5.74 8.77
C LEU A 310 -3.16 7.05 8.53
N ARG A 311 -3.27 7.89 9.56
CA ARG A 311 -3.93 9.20 9.44
C ARG A 311 -3.19 10.14 8.49
N SER A 312 -1.87 9.99 8.37
CA SER A 312 -1.05 10.68 7.37
C SER A 312 -1.43 10.31 5.93
N MET A 313 -2.08 9.16 5.71
CA MET A 313 -2.44 8.64 4.39
C MET A 313 -3.87 8.98 3.96
N LEU A 314 -4.58 9.89 4.64
CA LEU A 314 -5.97 10.21 4.27
C LEU A 314 -6.12 10.73 2.82
N ASN A 315 -5.08 11.36 2.27
CA ASN A 315 -5.06 11.83 0.88
C ASN A 315 -5.09 10.66 -0.14
N SER A 316 -4.61 9.46 0.23
CA SER A 316 -4.62 8.30 -0.67
C SER A 316 -6.00 7.69 -0.87
N TYR A 317 -6.92 7.94 0.06
CA TYR A 317 -8.31 7.44 0.04
C TYR A 317 -9.29 8.41 -0.62
N SER A 318 -8.89 9.66 -0.86
CA SER A 318 -9.77 10.65 -1.48
C SER A 318 -9.78 10.52 -3.00
N SER A 319 -10.70 9.71 -3.52
CA SER A 319 -11.13 9.82 -4.92
C SER A 319 -12.00 11.07 -5.07
N ALA A 320 -11.39 12.23 -5.35
CA ALA A 320 -12.05 13.52 -5.62
C ALA A 320 -12.96 14.07 -4.49
N SER A 321 -12.56 15.20 -3.88
CA SER A 321 -13.43 16.12 -3.12
C SER A 321 -14.49 15.48 -2.21
N ASN A 322 -14.21 15.24 -0.92
CA ASN A 322 -15.16 15.40 0.21
C ASN A 322 -14.69 14.83 1.57
N ILE A 323 -13.50 14.24 1.72
CA ILE A 323 -13.07 13.68 3.03
C ILE A 323 -12.54 14.75 4.00
N ALA A 324 -12.26 15.98 3.53
CA ALA A 324 -11.83 17.07 4.41
C ALA A 324 -12.96 17.66 5.30
N GLY A 325 -14.23 17.28 5.07
CA GLY A 325 -15.39 17.95 5.65
C GLY A 325 -15.98 17.36 6.93
N THR A 326 -15.67 16.12 7.29
CA THR A 326 -16.21 15.50 8.51
C THR A 326 -15.20 14.54 9.09
N LEU A 327 -14.34 15.02 10.00
CA LEU A 327 -13.78 14.14 11.00
C LEU A 327 -14.96 13.55 11.78
N PRO A 328 -15.21 12.24 11.79
CA PRO A 328 -16.21 11.69 12.70
C PRO A 328 -15.71 11.93 14.13
N GLU A 329 -16.53 12.59 14.95
CA GLU A 329 -16.28 12.68 16.39
C GLU A 329 -16.10 11.27 16.95
N VAL A 330 -14.98 11.06 17.64
CA VAL A 330 -14.65 9.79 18.29
C VAL A 330 -15.70 9.51 19.37
N PRO A 331 -16.41 8.37 19.35
CA PRO A 331 -17.17 7.93 20.51
C PRO A 331 -16.18 7.66 21.64
N LEU A 332 -16.30 8.40 22.73
CA LEU A 332 -15.53 8.18 23.95
C LEU A 332 -15.66 6.70 24.36
N ALA A 333 -14.53 5.98 24.41
CA ALA A 333 -14.50 4.59 24.84
C ALA A 333 -15.13 4.48 26.24
N GLY A 334 -16.31 3.87 26.34
CA GLY A 334 -16.98 3.69 27.64
C GLY A 334 -18.48 3.41 27.67
N ALA A 335 -19.20 3.35 26.54
CA ALA A 335 -20.62 3.00 26.56
C ALA A 335 -20.84 1.56 26.05
N LEU A 336 -21.06 0.62 26.97
CA LEU A 336 -21.65 -0.69 26.63
C LEU A 336 -23.03 -0.46 25.99
N PRO A 337 -23.46 -1.28 25.01
CA PRO A 337 -24.79 -1.16 24.44
C PRO A 337 -25.81 -1.58 25.51
N MET A 338 -26.56 -0.61 26.03
CA MET A 338 -27.70 -0.89 26.88
C MET A 338 -28.79 -1.48 25.98
N ILE A 339 -29.07 -2.78 26.16
CA ILE A 339 -30.19 -3.48 25.54
C ILE A 339 -31.47 -2.71 25.88
N GLY A 340 -32.12 -2.16 24.85
CA GLY A 340 -33.37 -1.44 24.99
C GLY A 340 -34.50 -2.38 25.43
N ILE A 341 -34.83 -2.36 26.71
CA ILE A 341 -36.14 -2.79 27.20
C ILE A 341 -36.98 -1.51 27.30
N GLY A 342 -38.03 -1.41 26.50
CA GLY A 342 -38.90 -0.24 26.48
C GLY A 342 -39.64 -0.06 27.81
N THR A 343 -39.93 1.19 28.17
CA THR A 343 -41.29 1.70 28.46
C THR A 343 -41.27 3.17 28.94
N LEU A 344 -42.22 3.92 28.39
CA LEU A 344 -42.94 5.10 28.90
C LEU A 344 -42.26 6.10 29.86
N GLY A 345 -42.02 7.29 29.30
CA GLY A 345 -42.46 8.61 29.78
C GLY A 345 -42.43 8.96 31.27
N ALA A 346 -41.61 9.96 31.64
CA ALA A 346 -41.94 10.91 32.68
C ALA A 346 -41.17 12.24 32.53
N ILE A 347 -41.95 13.31 32.62
CA ILE A 347 -41.60 14.74 32.61
C ILE A 347 -40.73 15.08 33.82
N ILE A 348 -39.57 15.74 33.63
CA ILE A 348 -38.73 16.25 34.73
C ILE A 348 -39.05 17.73 34.99
N PHE A 349 -39.56 17.97 36.19
CA PHE A 349 -39.77 19.28 36.82
C PHE A 349 -38.44 19.83 37.36
N ILE A 350 -38.09 21.07 37.02
CA ILE A 350 -36.94 21.78 37.62
C ILE A 350 -37.32 22.27 39.02
N ARG A 351 -36.59 21.86 40.06
CA ARG A 351 -36.59 22.54 41.38
C ARG A 351 -35.17 22.98 41.75
N ARG A 352 -34.98 24.30 41.83
CA ARG A 352 -33.83 24.97 42.45
C ARG A 352 -33.77 24.64 43.95
N GLN A 353 -32.64 24.17 44.44
CA GLN A 353 -32.32 24.07 45.88
C GLN A 353 -31.43 25.26 46.29
N LYS A 354 -31.84 25.94 47.37
CA LYS A 354 -31.14 27.04 48.04
C LYS A 354 -29.93 26.50 48.83
N ILE A 355 -28.81 27.21 48.74
CA ILE A 355 -27.65 27.04 49.61
C ILE A 355 -27.98 27.65 50.98
N ASN A 356 -27.81 26.88 52.06
CA ASN A 356 -27.82 27.35 53.44
C ASN A 356 -26.40 27.22 54.00
N THR A 357 -25.75 28.35 54.27
CA THR A 357 -24.52 28.44 55.05
C THR A 357 -24.88 28.41 56.54
N ARG A 358 -24.30 27.47 57.30
CA ARG A 358 -24.23 27.55 58.77
C ARG A 358 -22.78 27.51 59.23
N SER A 359 -22.47 28.52 60.04
CA SER A 359 -21.28 28.74 60.84
C SER A 359 -20.97 27.61 61.82
N PHE A 360 -19.70 27.29 62.00
CA PHE A 360 -19.20 26.70 63.24
C PHE A 360 -18.09 27.57 63.83
N LEU A 361 -18.37 28.09 65.02
CA LEU A 361 -17.38 28.59 65.98
C LEU A 361 -16.79 27.38 66.72
N ARG A 362 -15.46 27.28 66.72
CA ARG A 362 -14.65 27.11 67.92
C ARG A 362 -13.24 27.63 67.65
#